data_AF-A0A2G2EDK3-F1
#
_entry.id   AF-A0A2G2EDK3-F1
#
_cell.length_a   1.000
_cell.length_b   1.000
_cell.length_c   1.000
_cell.angle_alpha   90.00
_cell.angle_beta   90.00
_cell.angle_gamma   90.00
#
_symmetry.space_group_name_H-M   'P 1'
#
loop_
_entity.id
_entity.type
_entity.pdbx_description
1 polymer ?
#
loop_
_entity_poly.entity_id
_entity_poly.type
_entity_poly.pdbx_seq_one_letter_code
_entity_poly.pdbx_strand_id
1 'polypeptide(L)'
;MTQREHQLSYCEICRNKNFSTKKGIICNLTKELASFDQNCSDFDEDPYLKKMNELSTEAKHLEATRESTFGLSAIGVTNGTIAGIIYIVLGIGSLLLTLFVMQMVTLWSFVLVIIGIVLIVKAAINQGNNKTASSKRVDLLDDEI
;
A
#
# COMPACT_ATOMS: atom_id res chain seq x y z
N MET A 1 8.93 19.12 -0.27
CA MET A 1 7.80 19.60 0.53
C MET A 1 7.84 21.11 0.56
N THR A 2 6.73 21.73 0.18
CA THR A 2 6.52 23.18 0.30
C THR A 2 6.05 23.53 1.71
N GLN A 3 6.29 24.77 2.17
CA GLN A 3 5.84 25.26 3.48
C GLN A 3 4.32 25.08 3.66
N ARG A 4 3.56 25.25 2.56
CA ARG A 4 2.11 25.08 2.54
C ARG A 4 1.70 23.64 2.86
N GLU A 5 2.36 22.64 2.26
CA GLU A 5 2.08 21.22 2.54
C GLU A 5 2.34 20.87 4.01
N HIS A 6 3.41 21.42 4.59
CA HIS A 6 3.72 21.25 6.01
C HIS A 6 2.63 21.85 6.90
N GLN A 7 2.18 23.06 6.59
CA GLN A 7 1.07 23.70 7.32
C GLN A 7 -0.23 22.88 7.22
N LEU A 8 -0.51 22.32 6.04
CA LEU A 8 -1.67 21.46 5.83
C LEU A 8 -1.61 20.17 6.64
N SER A 9 -0.45 19.49 6.72
CA SER A 9 -0.34 18.23 7.47
C SER A 9 -0.65 18.42 8.96
N TYR A 10 -0.22 19.53 9.55
CA TYR A 10 -0.61 19.90 10.91
C TYR A 10 -2.11 20.22 11.02
N CYS A 11 -2.65 21.02 10.10
CA CYS A 11 -4.07 21.35 10.13
C CYS A 11 -4.99 20.15 9.90
N GLU A 12 -4.54 19.11 9.22
CA GLU A 12 -5.37 17.95 8.89
C GLU A 12 -5.71 17.08 10.12
N ILE A 13 -4.80 17.04 11.09
CA ILE A 13 -4.95 16.32 12.37
C ILE A 13 -5.35 17.23 13.54
N CYS A 14 -5.48 18.54 13.30
CA CYS A 14 -5.88 19.51 14.30
C CYS A 14 -7.40 19.52 14.50
N ARG A 15 -7.85 19.53 15.75
CA ARG A 15 -9.26 19.64 16.13
C ARG A 15 -9.90 20.96 15.69
N ASN A 16 -9.10 22.03 15.66
CA ASN A 16 -9.54 23.38 15.30
C ASN A 16 -9.64 23.60 13.79
N LYS A 17 -9.63 22.55 12.96
CA LYS A 17 -9.77 22.68 11.51
C LYS A 17 -11.22 22.97 11.09
N ASN A 18 -11.39 23.81 10.09
CA ASN A 18 -12.67 24.10 9.45
C ASN A 18 -12.47 24.12 7.93
N PHE A 19 -13.51 23.80 7.17
CA PHE A 19 -13.46 23.75 5.70
C PHE A 19 -14.26 24.91 5.10
N SER A 20 -13.59 25.71 4.26
CA SER A 20 -14.21 26.79 3.49
C SER A 20 -14.11 26.51 2.01
N THR A 21 -15.23 26.56 1.29
CA THR A 21 -15.30 26.28 -0.16
C THR A 21 -14.38 27.18 -1.00
N LYS A 22 -14.04 28.37 -0.52
CA LYS A 22 -13.19 29.34 -1.24
C LYS A 22 -11.69 29.18 -0.96
N LYS A 23 -11.32 28.69 0.24
CA LYS A 23 -9.92 28.70 0.73
C LYS A 23 -9.41 27.29 1.12
N GLY A 24 -10.27 26.28 1.15
CA GLY A 24 -9.94 24.93 1.63
C GLY A 24 -9.93 24.83 3.15
N ILE A 25 -8.96 24.11 3.71
CA ILE A 25 -8.78 23.96 5.16
C ILE A 25 -8.28 25.28 5.75
N ILE A 26 -9.06 25.82 6.68
CA ILE A 26 -8.78 27.02 7.48
C ILE A 26 -8.80 26.69 8.98
N CYS A 27 -8.19 27.54 9.79
CA CYS A 27 -8.31 27.43 11.24
C CYS A 27 -9.65 28.04 11.71
N ASN A 28 -10.38 27.35 12.58
CA ASN A 28 -11.65 27.84 13.13
C ASN A 28 -11.46 29.05 14.07
N LEU A 29 -10.28 29.16 14.69
CA LEU A 29 -9.95 30.24 15.62
C LEU A 29 -9.70 31.56 14.88
N THR A 30 -8.87 31.52 13.83
CA THR A 30 -8.48 32.72 13.07
C THR A 30 -9.35 32.96 11.84
N LYS A 31 -10.11 31.95 11.38
CA LYS A 31 -10.86 31.94 10.12
C LYS A 31 -10.00 32.16 8.87
N GLU A 32 -8.69 31.98 9.01
CA GLU A 32 -7.71 32.16 7.95
C GLU A 32 -6.92 30.88 7.68
N LEU A 33 -6.16 30.93 6.58
CA LEU A 33 -5.21 29.88 6.23
C LEU A 33 -4.08 29.84 7.27
N ALA A 34 -3.51 28.65 7.48
CA ALA A 34 -2.33 28.51 8.29
C ALA A 34 -1.19 29.39 7.75
N SER A 35 -0.58 30.18 8.62
CA SER A 35 0.51 31.13 8.30
C SER A 35 1.76 30.89 9.17
N PHE A 36 1.82 29.77 9.89
CA PHE A 36 2.95 29.45 10.76
C PHE A 36 4.10 28.81 9.97
N ASP A 37 5.34 29.08 10.40
CA ASP A 37 6.53 28.59 9.69
C ASP A 37 6.95 27.19 10.17
N GLN A 38 7.14 27.02 11.49
CA GLN A 38 7.52 25.74 12.09
C GLN A 38 6.38 25.08 12.86
N ASN A 39 5.82 25.75 13.87
CA ASN A 39 4.77 25.18 14.73
C ASN A 39 3.62 26.17 14.92
N CYS A 40 2.42 25.64 15.17
CA CYS A 40 1.24 26.42 15.58
C CYS A 40 1.10 26.39 17.11
N SER A 41 0.94 27.56 17.73
CA SER A 41 0.77 27.66 19.20
C SER A 41 -0.58 27.14 19.68
N ASP A 42 -1.62 27.27 18.86
CA ASP A 42 -2.99 26.82 19.14
C ASP A 42 -3.29 25.43 18.54
N PHE A 43 -2.24 24.63 18.31
CA PHE A 43 -2.38 23.28 17.79
C PHE A 43 -2.98 22.37 18.88
N ASP A 44 -4.17 21.84 18.60
CA ASP A 44 -4.85 20.85 19.42
C ASP A 44 -4.98 19.58 18.59
N GLU A 45 -4.17 18.57 18.89
CA GLU A 45 -4.18 17.28 18.18
C GLU A 45 -5.45 16.51 18.53
N ASP A 46 -6.23 16.12 17.52
CA ASP A 46 -7.35 15.22 17.71
C ASP A 46 -6.89 13.77 17.44
N PRO A 47 -6.89 12.88 18.46
CA PRO A 47 -6.40 11.51 18.30
C PRO A 47 -7.24 10.70 17.30
N TYR A 48 -8.51 11.03 17.11
CA TYR A 48 -9.36 10.38 16.12
C TYR A 48 -8.99 10.83 14.69
N LEU A 49 -8.76 12.13 14.49
CA LEU A 49 -8.35 12.66 13.18
C LEU A 49 -6.98 12.14 12.76
N LYS A 50 -6.05 11.99 13.70
CA LYS A 50 -4.73 11.39 13.44
C LYS A 50 -4.84 9.95 12.96
N LYS A 51 -5.58 9.11 13.69
CA LYS A 51 -5.78 7.70 13.34
C LYS A 51 -6.44 7.54 11.96
N MET A 52 -7.44 8.38 11.67
CA MET A 52 -8.08 8.42 10.34
C MET A 52 -7.11 8.81 9.23
N ASN A 53 -6.20 9.75 9.50
CA ASN A 53 -5.19 10.19 8.53
C ASN A 53 -4.19 9.08 8.22
N GLU A 54 -3.68 8.41 9.26
CA GLU A 54 -2.78 7.26 9.15
C GLU A 54 -3.42 6.13 8.32
N LEU A 55 -4.67 5.77 8.62
CA LEU A 55 -5.44 4.79 7.85
C LEU A 55 -5.62 5.20 6.38
N SER A 56 -5.89 6.47 6.11
CA SER A 56 -6.05 6.98 4.74
C SER A 56 -4.73 6.96 3.95
N THR A 57 -3.61 7.19 4.64
CA THR A 57 -2.28 7.19 4.04
C THR A 57 -1.85 5.77 3.68
N GLU A 58 -2.13 4.82 4.57
CA GLU A 58 -1.92 3.39 4.32
C GLU A 58 -2.80 2.90 3.15
N ALA A 59 -4.08 3.28 3.12
CA ALA A 59 -4.99 2.94 2.02
C ALA A 59 -4.53 3.49 0.66
N LYS A 60 -4.09 4.76 0.59
CA LYS A 60 -3.55 5.35 -0.64
C LYS A 60 -2.28 4.64 -1.12
N HIS A 61 -1.43 4.18 -0.21
CA HIS A 61 -0.20 3.47 -0.55
C HIS A 61 -0.50 2.04 -1.08
N LEU A 62 -1.54 1.40 -0.55
CA LEU A 62 -2.09 0.14 -1.06
C LEU A 62 -2.71 0.33 -2.45
N GLU A 63 -3.41 1.43 -2.69
CA GLU A 63 -4.02 1.77 -3.99
C GLU A 63 -2.96 2.06 -5.07
N ALA A 64 -1.92 2.82 -4.74
CA ALA A 64 -0.80 3.07 -5.67
C ALA A 64 -0.09 1.75 -6.06
N THR A 65 0.02 0.80 -5.14
CA THR A 65 0.55 -0.55 -5.41
C THR A 65 -0.44 -1.39 -6.25
N ARG A 66 -1.75 -1.18 -6.07
CA ARG A 66 -2.82 -1.86 -6.80
C ARG A 66 -2.88 -1.45 -8.28
N GLU A 67 -2.66 -0.18 -8.60
CA GLU A 67 -2.66 0.31 -9.98
C GLU A 67 -1.54 -0.32 -10.83
N SER A 68 -0.37 -0.57 -10.24
CA SER A 68 0.74 -1.24 -10.92
C SER A 68 0.50 -2.75 -11.12
N THR A 69 -0.48 -3.31 -10.41
CA THR A 69 -0.80 -4.74 -10.38
C THR A 69 -2.06 -4.98 -11.21
N PHE A 70 -1.96 -4.77 -12.53
CA PHE A 70 -2.92 -5.10 -13.59
C PHE A 70 -4.11 -5.97 -13.13
N GLY A 71 -5.22 -5.38 -12.69
CA GLY A 71 -6.55 -6.01 -12.51
C GLY A 71 -6.68 -7.30 -11.65
N LEU A 72 -5.58 -7.95 -11.27
CA LEU A 72 -5.53 -9.27 -10.65
C LEU A 72 -5.81 -9.21 -9.15
N SER A 73 -5.70 -8.02 -8.55
CA SER A 73 -5.97 -7.79 -7.13
C SER A 73 -7.46 -7.98 -6.77
N ALA A 74 -8.38 -7.92 -7.74
CA ALA A 74 -9.80 -8.27 -7.53
C ALA A 74 -10.00 -9.73 -7.10
N ILE A 75 -9.00 -10.59 -7.35
CA ILE A 75 -9.01 -12.02 -6.99
C ILE A 75 -8.33 -12.24 -5.61
N GLY A 76 -7.87 -11.19 -4.93
CA GLY A 76 -7.21 -11.29 -3.62
C GLY A 76 -5.80 -11.89 -3.69
N VAL A 77 -5.12 -11.71 -4.83
CA VAL A 77 -3.79 -12.27 -5.09
C VAL A 77 -2.71 -11.39 -4.46
N THR A 78 -1.90 -11.96 -3.55
CA THR A 78 -0.78 -11.23 -2.93
C THR A 78 0.44 -11.11 -3.83
N ASN A 79 1.27 -10.10 -3.56
CA ASN A 79 2.50 -9.78 -4.29
C ASN A 79 3.45 -10.98 -4.47
N GLY A 80 3.48 -11.93 -3.52
CA GLY A 80 4.31 -13.13 -3.62
C GLY A 80 3.87 -14.11 -4.72
N THR A 81 2.56 -14.19 -4.99
CA THR A 81 2.01 -15.03 -6.06
C THR A 81 2.27 -14.41 -7.44
N ILE A 82 2.19 -13.08 -7.54
CA ILE A 82 2.46 -12.34 -8.79
C ILE A 82 3.92 -12.49 -9.21
N ALA A 83 4.86 -12.34 -8.26
CA ALA A 83 6.28 -12.53 -8.54
C ALA A 83 6.56 -13.93 -9.12
N GLY A 84 5.95 -14.98 -8.54
CA GLY A 84 6.07 -16.34 -9.05
C GLY A 84 5.53 -16.53 -10.47
N ILE A 85 4.37 -15.94 -10.78
CA ILE A 85 3.77 -16.00 -12.13
C ILE A 85 4.71 -15.36 -13.17
N ILE A 86 5.32 -14.22 -12.85
CA ILE A 86 6.26 -13.53 -13.74
C ILE A 86 7.46 -14.43 -14.08
N TYR A 87 8.07 -15.08 -13.08
CA TYR A 87 9.18 -16.01 -13.30
C TYR A 87 8.79 -17.21 -14.16
N ILE A 88 7.58 -17.74 -14.01
CA ILE A 88 7.07 -18.86 -14.82
C ILE A 88 6.87 -18.42 -16.27
N VAL A 89 6.25 -17.25 -16.51
CA VAL A 89 6.04 -16.73 -17.88
C VAL A 89 7.37 -16.46 -18.58
N LEU A 90 8.33 -15.86 -17.88
CA LEU A 90 9.68 -15.63 -18.41
C LEU A 90 10.43 -16.94 -18.70
N GLY A 91 10.33 -17.93 -17.81
CA GLY A 91 10.94 -19.24 -18.00
C GLY A 91 10.38 -19.99 -19.21
N ILE A 92 9.05 -20.02 -19.36
CA ILE A 92 8.38 -20.65 -20.50
C ILE A 92 8.71 -19.90 -21.80
N GLY A 93 8.67 -18.56 -21.80
CA GLY A 93 9.00 -17.76 -22.98
C GLY A 93 10.45 -17.95 -23.43
N SER A 94 11.39 -17.96 -22.49
CA SER A 94 12.81 -18.22 -22.78
C SER A 94 13.04 -19.65 -23.29
N LEU A 95 12.34 -20.65 -22.73
CA LEU A 95 12.38 -22.03 -23.19
C LEU A 95 11.84 -22.18 -24.62
N LEU A 96 10.71 -21.54 -24.94
CA LEU A 96 10.15 -21.56 -26.29
C LEU A 96 11.06 -20.85 -27.31
N LEU A 97 11.64 -19.71 -26.92
CA LEU A 97 12.56 -18.95 -27.78
C LEU A 97 13.87 -19.71 -28.04
N THR A 98 14.45 -20.34 -27.02
CA THR A 98 15.69 -21.14 -27.16
C THR A 98 15.48 -22.41 -27.98
N LEU A 99 14.32 -23.07 -27.82
CA LEU A 99 13.93 -24.21 -28.66
C LEU A 99 13.74 -23.83 -30.13
N PHE A 100 13.18 -22.64 -30.40
CA PHE A 100 12.93 -22.13 -31.74
C PHE A 100 14.22 -21.71 -32.46
N VAL A 101 15.19 -21.14 -31.75
CA VAL A 101 16.40 -20.56 -32.35
C VAL A 101 17.58 -21.55 -32.44
N MET A 102 17.77 -22.48 -31.48
CA MET A 102 18.99 -23.31 -31.44
C MET A 102 18.81 -24.81 -31.19
N GLN A 103 17.60 -25.37 -31.08
CA GLN A 103 17.39 -26.81 -30.83
C GLN A 103 18.20 -27.40 -29.65
N MET A 104 18.69 -26.56 -28.72
CA MET A 104 19.33 -26.97 -27.48
C MET A 104 18.45 -26.61 -26.30
N VAL A 105 18.27 -27.57 -25.40
CA VAL A 105 17.52 -27.37 -24.16
C VAL A 105 18.49 -26.84 -23.10
N THR A 106 18.37 -25.55 -22.77
CA THR A 106 19.15 -24.94 -21.69
C THR A 106 18.60 -25.36 -20.33
N LEU A 107 19.42 -26.04 -19.52
CA LEU A 107 19.04 -26.52 -18.18
C LEU A 107 18.65 -25.38 -17.22
N TRP A 108 19.12 -24.16 -17.48
CA TRP A 108 18.77 -22.95 -16.73
C TRP A 108 17.27 -22.62 -16.75
N SER A 109 16.55 -22.98 -17.81
CA SER A 109 15.11 -22.75 -17.91
C SER A 109 14.33 -23.58 -16.89
N PHE A 110 14.74 -24.83 -16.64
CA PHE A 110 14.15 -25.66 -15.58
C PHE A 110 14.41 -25.09 -14.20
N VAL A 111 15.62 -24.57 -13.96
CA VAL A 111 15.98 -23.93 -12.68
C VAL A 111 15.07 -22.73 -12.39
N LEU A 112 14.79 -21.88 -13.38
CA LEU A 112 13.88 -20.73 -13.22
C LEU A 112 12.44 -21.15 -12.91
N VAL A 113 11.93 -22.20 -13.55
CA VAL A 113 10.58 -22.72 -13.29
C VAL A 113 10.47 -23.25 -11.86
N ILE A 114 11.47 -24.01 -11.39
CA ILE A 114 11.50 -24.53 -10.02
C ILE A 114 11.56 -23.40 -8.98
N ILE A 115 12.39 -22.37 -9.22
CA ILE A 115 12.45 -21.18 -8.35
C ILE A 115 11.09 -20.49 -8.29
N GLY A 116 10.42 -20.33 -9.44
CA GLY A 116 9.07 -19.76 -9.51
C GLY A 116 8.06 -20.53 -8.65
N ILE A 117 8.04 -21.86 -8.74
CA ILE A 117 7.14 -22.71 -7.95
C ILE A 117 7.42 -22.58 -6.45
N VAL A 118 8.70 -22.60 -6.04
CA VAL A 118 9.10 -22.46 -4.63
C VAL A 118 8.66 -21.11 -4.05
N LEU A 119 8.78 -20.03 -4.83
CA LEU A 119 8.31 -18.70 -4.40
C LEU A 119 6.79 -18.68 -4.22
N ILE A 120 6.02 -19.31 -5.10
CA ILE A 120 4.55 -19.39 -4.99
C ILE A 120 4.14 -20.20 -3.75
N VAL A 121 4.76 -21.35 -3.50
CA VAL A 121 4.48 -22.19 -2.32
C VAL A 121 4.78 -21.42 -1.04
N LYS A 122 5.95 -20.77 -0.98
CA LYS A 122 6.35 -19.96 0.17
C LYS A 122 5.40 -18.77 0.37
N ALA A 123 4.96 -18.13 -0.70
CA ALA A 123 3.97 -17.06 -0.65
C ALA A 123 2.59 -17.56 -0.18
N ALA A 124 2.15 -18.74 -0.61
CA ALA A 124 0.89 -19.35 -0.19
C ALA A 124 0.88 -19.70 1.31
N ILE A 125 1.98 -20.26 1.82
CA ILE A 125 2.16 -20.53 3.26
C ILE A 125 2.12 -19.21 4.05
N ASN A 126 2.81 -18.17 3.56
CA ASN A 126 2.83 -16.86 4.21
C ASN A 126 1.45 -16.18 4.23
N GLN A 127 0.66 -16.35 3.16
CA GLN A 127 -0.72 -15.86 3.12
C GLN A 127 -1.63 -16.51 4.17
N GLY A 128 -1.48 -17.82 4.41
CA GLY A 128 -2.24 -18.54 5.44
C GLY A 128 -2.00 -17.94 6.83
N ASN A 129 -0.73 -17.70 7.18
CA ASN A 129 -0.37 -17.06 8.45
C ASN A 129 -0.93 -15.63 8.57
N ASN A 130 -0.91 -14.86 7.48
CA ASN A 130 -1.30 -13.45 7.52
C ASN A 130 -2.83 -13.25 7.66
N LYS A 131 -3.64 -14.14 7.07
CA LYS A 131 -5.11 -14.11 7.23
C LYS A 131 -5.55 -14.41 8.67
N THR A 132 -4.88 -15.36 9.33
CA THR A 132 -5.14 -15.68 10.75
C THR A 132 -4.79 -14.51 11.69
N ALA A 133 -3.74 -13.75 11.38
CA ALA A 133 -3.36 -12.56 12.15
C ALA A 133 -4.34 -11.39 11.96
N SER A 134 -4.88 -11.19 10.75
CA SER A 134 -5.88 -10.15 10.48
C SER A 134 -7.25 -10.46 11.09
N SER A 135 -7.69 -11.73 11.08
CA SER A 135 -8.94 -12.16 11.73
C SER A 135 -8.90 -11.89 13.23
N LYS A 136 -7.78 -12.27 13.89
CA LYS A 136 -7.59 -12.11 15.33
C LYS A 136 -7.59 -10.64 15.78
N ARG A 137 -7.18 -9.70 14.91
CA ARG A 137 -7.22 -8.25 15.19
C ARG A 137 -8.65 -7.70 15.16
N VAL A 138 -9.53 -8.24 14.32
CA VAL A 138 -10.94 -7.81 14.23
C VAL A 138 -11.72 -8.28 15.47
N ASP A 139 -11.51 -9.52 15.90
CA ASP A 139 -12.18 -10.08 17.10
C ASP A 139 -11.85 -9.27 18.38
N LEU A 140 -10.62 -8.73 18.48
CA LEU A 140 -10.16 -7.91 19.60
C LEU A 140 -10.75 -6.49 19.62
N LEU A 141 -11.33 -6.00 18.52
CA LEU A 141 -12.00 -4.69 18.49
C LEU A 141 -13.49 -4.77 18.86
N ASP A 142 -14.12 -5.93 18.72
CA ASP A 142 -15.51 -6.15 19.13
C ASP A 142 -15.66 -6.33 20.65
N ASP A 143 -14.61 -6.79 21.34
CA ASP A 143 -14.58 -6.93 22.81
C ASP A 143 -14.38 -5.59 23.55
N GLU A 144 -14.04 -4.50 22.84
CA GLU A 144 -13.78 -3.17 23.41
C GLU A 144 -14.94 -2.17 23.20
N ILE A 145 -16.11 -2.64 22.71
CA ILE A 145 -17.35 -1.84 22.51
C ILE A 145 -18.45 -2.26 23.49
#